data_AF-T0ZJN9-F1
#
_entry.id   AF-T0ZJN9-F1
#
_cell.length_a   1.000
_cell.length_b   1.000
_cell.length_c   1.000
_cell.angle_alpha   90.00
_cell.angle_beta   90.00
_cell.angle_gamma   90.00
#
_symmetry.space_group_name_H-M   'P 1'
#
loop_
_entity.id
_entity.type
_entity.pdbx_description
1 polymer ?
#
loop_
_entity_poly.entity_id
_entity_poly.type
_entity_poly.pdbx_seq_one_letter_code
_entity_poly.pdbx_strand_id
1 'polypeptide(L)'
;SFLYFRAWMAGLSPLPKSDPSVRVDIEMRGEEEGWPALHAELARIDPEAAARIHPHDRQRVGRALEVYAVTGQPITRLWQARRVQSPMPCCRMVLAVTDRIALRNRIERRLSHMLEEGWIEEVQALMRRVDLSERLPAIRSVGYLPLWRHLASGTGWEETRRAVV
;
A
#
# COMPACT_ATOMS: atom_id res chain seq x y z
N SER A 1 -10.99 3.53 -4.14
CA SER A 1 -9.57 3.35 -4.52
C SER A 1 -9.44 3.21 -6.03
N PHE A 2 -8.59 4.00 -6.68
CA PHE A 2 -8.41 3.99 -8.15
C PHE A 2 -7.87 2.65 -8.66
N LEU A 3 -7.04 1.95 -7.87
CA LEU A 3 -6.50 0.63 -8.24
C LEU A 3 -7.60 -0.40 -8.50
N TYR A 4 -8.61 -0.47 -7.64
CA TYR A 4 -9.73 -1.41 -7.74
C TYR A 4 -10.56 -1.12 -8.99
N PHE A 5 -10.84 0.16 -9.26
CA PHE A 5 -11.54 0.57 -10.47
C PHE A 5 -10.74 0.24 -11.74
N ARG A 6 -9.42 0.49 -11.73
CA ARG A 6 -8.52 0.13 -12.83
C ARG A 6 -8.46 -1.39 -13.03
N ALA A 7 -8.39 -2.16 -11.96
CA ALA A 7 -8.39 -3.62 -11.97
C ALA A 7 -9.67 -4.18 -12.60
N TRP A 8 -10.83 -3.59 -12.29
CA TRP A 8 -12.10 -3.94 -12.92
C TRP A 8 -12.11 -3.58 -14.41
N MET A 9 -11.77 -2.35 -14.79
CA MET A 9 -11.82 -1.92 -16.19
C MET A 9 -10.82 -2.66 -17.09
N ALA A 10 -9.55 -2.70 -16.68
CA ALA A 10 -8.45 -3.15 -17.52
C ALA A 10 -8.02 -4.61 -17.26
N GLY A 11 -8.67 -5.26 -16.29
CA GLY A 11 -8.23 -6.55 -15.76
C GLY A 11 -6.96 -6.43 -14.92
N LEU A 12 -6.65 -7.51 -14.21
CA LEU A 12 -5.34 -7.72 -13.60
C LEU A 12 -4.57 -8.75 -14.42
N SER A 13 -3.25 -8.59 -14.48
CA SER A 13 -2.39 -9.64 -14.98
C SER A 13 -2.52 -10.88 -14.09
N PRO A 14 -2.54 -12.10 -14.65
CA PRO A 14 -2.67 -13.34 -13.91
C PRO A 14 -1.36 -13.63 -13.15
N LEU A 15 -1.17 -12.93 -12.03
CA LEU A 15 -0.04 -13.16 -11.14
C LEU A 15 -0.39 -14.31 -10.17
N PRO A 16 0.61 -15.11 -9.75
CA PRO A 16 0.39 -16.12 -8.72
C PRO A 16 -0.17 -15.49 -7.45
N LYS A 17 -0.90 -16.28 -6.65
CA LYS A 17 -1.25 -15.84 -5.29
C LYS A 17 0.03 -15.56 -4.50
N SER A 18 -0.05 -14.66 -3.53
CA SER A 18 1.08 -14.38 -2.65
C SER A 18 1.37 -15.62 -1.79
N ASP A 19 2.65 -15.95 -1.64
CA ASP A 19 3.11 -17.04 -0.78
C ASP A 19 3.70 -16.44 0.50
N PRO A 20 3.08 -16.66 1.67
CA PRO A 20 3.54 -16.08 2.92
C PRO A 20 4.97 -16.43 3.29
N SER A 21 5.46 -17.65 3.01
CA SER A 21 6.82 -18.03 3.41
C SER A 21 7.85 -17.30 2.55
N VAL A 22 7.65 -17.28 1.23
CA VAL A 22 8.52 -16.55 0.29
C VAL A 22 8.56 -15.06 0.63
N ARG A 23 7.42 -14.49 1.02
CA ARG A 23 7.35 -13.09 1.40
C ARG A 23 8.12 -12.79 2.69
N VAL A 24 8.02 -13.66 3.70
CA VAL A 24 8.80 -13.52 4.95
C VAL A 24 10.29 -13.58 4.65
N ASP A 25 10.72 -14.52 3.81
CA ASP A 25 12.14 -14.66 3.42
C ASP A 25 12.64 -13.42 2.70
N ILE A 26 11.88 -12.87 1.75
CA ILE A 26 12.23 -11.65 1.02
C ILE A 26 12.26 -10.43 1.95
N GLU A 27 11.29 -10.32 2.87
CA GLU A 27 11.28 -9.24 3.86
C GLU A 27 12.51 -9.32 4.78
N MET A 28 12.88 -10.51 5.26
CA MET A 28 14.11 -10.73 6.04
C MET A 28 15.36 -10.31 5.26
N ARG A 29 15.52 -10.79 4.03
CA ARG A 29 16.64 -10.41 3.16
C ARG A 29 16.67 -8.90 2.91
N GLY A 30 15.50 -8.28 2.74
CA GLY A 30 15.36 -6.84 2.57
C GLY A 30 15.85 -6.02 3.76
N GLU A 31 15.73 -6.55 4.98
CA GLU A 31 16.23 -5.91 6.20
C GLU A 31 17.71 -6.26 6.48
N GLU A 32 18.19 -7.45 6.12
CA GLU A 32 19.58 -7.89 6.33
C GLU A 32 20.55 -7.34 5.26
N GLU A 33 20.22 -7.53 3.98
CA GLU A 33 21.05 -7.14 2.82
C GLU A 33 20.74 -5.70 2.36
N GLY A 34 19.55 -5.21 2.68
CA GLY A 34 19.04 -3.91 2.27
C GLY A 34 18.29 -3.94 0.94
N TRP A 35 17.18 -3.20 0.86
CA TRP A 35 16.33 -3.11 -0.33
C TRP A 35 17.03 -2.70 -1.64
N PRO A 36 18.05 -1.81 -1.65
CA PRO A 36 18.81 -1.55 -2.87
C PRO A 36 19.56 -2.78 -3.40
N ALA A 37 20.02 -3.69 -2.55
CA ALA A 37 20.67 -4.93 -2.97
C ALA A 37 19.67 -5.88 -3.64
N LEU A 38 18.47 -6.01 -3.07
CA LEU A 38 17.37 -6.78 -3.67
C LEU A 38 16.91 -6.17 -5.00
N HIS A 39 16.94 -4.84 -5.14
CA HIS A 39 16.67 -4.19 -6.42
C HIS A 39 17.75 -4.52 -7.46
N ALA A 40 19.03 -4.57 -7.06
CA ALA A 40 20.10 -4.99 -7.94
C ALA A 40 19.98 -6.48 -8.36
N GLU A 41 19.50 -7.35 -7.46
CA GLU A 41 19.11 -8.72 -7.82
C GLU A 41 17.97 -8.73 -8.84
N LEU A 42 16.91 -7.96 -8.60
CA LEU A 42 15.82 -7.80 -9.55
C LEU A 42 16.33 -7.31 -10.92
N ALA A 43 17.29 -6.39 -10.96
CA ALA A 43 17.87 -5.89 -12.20
C ALA A 43 18.62 -6.96 -13.01
N ARG A 44 19.17 -8.00 -12.34
CA ARG A 44 19.80 -9.14 -13.02
C ARG A 44 18.77 -10.11 -13.61
N ILE A 45 17.62 -10.25 -12.94
CA ILE A 45 16.56 -11.20 -13.32
C ILE A 45 15.58 -10.60 -14.34
N ASP A 46 15.16 -9.35 -14.09
CA ASP A 46 14.15 -8.62 -14.83
C ASP A 46 14.55 -7.13 -14.96
N PRO A 47 15.47 -6.81 -15.90
CA PRO A 47 15.95 -5.44 -16.10
C PRO A 47 14.82 -4.43 -16.40
N GLU A 48 13.78 -4.87 -17.12
CA GLU A 48 12.64 -4.01 -17.45
C GLU A 48 11.81 -3.68 -16.20
N ALA A 49 11.56 -4.65 -15.30
CA ALA A 49 10.90 -4.36 -14.02
C ALA A 49 11.76 -3.44 -13.15
N ALA A 50 13.07 -3.69 -13.05
CA ALA A 50 13.97 -2.89 -12.25
C ALA A 50 14.05 -1.43 -12.72
N ALA A 51 13.99 -1.18 -14.02
CA ALA A 51 13.92 0.18 -14.57
C ALA A 51 12.62 0.93 -14.20
N ARG A 52 11.52 0.20 -13.99
CA ARG A 52 10.20 0.77 -13.67
C ARG A 52 9.92 0.91 -12.18
N ILE A 53 10.60 0.12 -11.35
CA ILE A 53 10.42 0.06 -9.90
C ILE A 53 11.55 0.82 -9.23
N HIS A 54 11.20 1.79 -8.38
CA HIS A 54 12.20 2.54 -7.62
C HIS A 54 12.91 1.61 -6.61
N PRO A 55 14.24 1.71 -6.41
CA PRO A 55 14.98 0.84 -5.48
C PRO A 55 14.46 0.84 -4.04
N HIS A 56 13.85 1.95 -3.61
CA HIS A 56 13.25 2.09 -2.27
C HIS A 56 11.77 1.66 -2.18
N ASP A 57 11.14 1.24 -3.29
CA ASP A 57 9.78 0.71 -3.27
C ASP A 57 9.80 -0.77 -2.84
N ARG A 58 9.97 -0.98 -1.53
CA ARG A 58 10.05 -2.30 -0.87
C ARG A 58 8.94 -3.24 -1.32
N GLN A 59 7.72 -2.71 -1.42
CA GLN A 59 6.55 -3.50 -1.77
C GLN A 59 6.61 -4.00 -3.22
N ARG A 60 6.99 -3.15 -4.18
CA ARG A 60 7.07 -3.56 -5.59
C ARG A 60 8.29 -4.42 -5.88
N VAL A 61 9.45 -4.12 -5.28
CA VAL A 61 10.66 -4.94 -5.41
C VAL A 61 10.40 -6.34 -4.86
N GLY A 62 9.89 -6.41 -3.61
CA GLY A 62 9.59 -7.68 -2.98
C GLY A 62 8.56 -8.50 -3.77
N ARG A 63 7.51 -7.86 -4.31
CA ARG A 63 6.52 -8.56 -5.13
C ARG A 63 7.09 -9.08 -6.45
N ALA A 64 8.01 -8.36 -7.09
CA ALA A 64 8.64 -8.81 -8.32
C ALA A 64 9.52 -10.04 -8.09
N LEU A 65 10.31 -10.04 -7.00
CA LEU A 65 11.13 -11.17 -6.59
C LEU A 65 10.27 -12.37 -6.14
N GLU A 66 9.18 -12.13 -5.41
CA GLU A 66 8.23 -13.18 -4.99
C GLU A 66 7.62 -13.90 -6.19
N VAL A 67 7.18 -13.13 -7.21
CA VAL A 67 6.63 -13.71 -8.44
C VAL A 67 7.68 -14.58 -9.14
N TYR A 68 8.93 -14.12 -9.21
CA TYR A 68 10.01 -14.89 -9.81
C TYR A 68 10.32 -16.16 -9.00
N ALA A 69 10.40 -16.07 -7.67
CA ALA A 69 10.65 -17.23 -6.81
C ALA A 69 9.58 -18.31 -6.93
N VAL A 70 8.30 -17.92 -7.04
CA VAL A 70 7.17 -18.86 -7.14
C VAL A 70 7.03 -19.45 -8.54
N THR A 71 7.30 -18.67 -9.59
CA THR A 71 6.97 -19.06 -10.97
C THR A 71 8.17 -19.39 -11.85
N GLY A 72 9.37 -19.00 -11.44
CA GLY A 72 10.59 -18.99 -12.27
C GLY A 72 10.54 -17.99 -13.42
N GLN A 73 9.51 -17.14 -13.52
CA GLN A 73 9.32 -16.19 -14.62
C GLN A 73 9.44 -14.74 -14.15
N PRO A 74 10.13 -13.87 -14.91
CA PRO A 74 10.15 -12.43 -14.66
C PRO A 74 8.74 -11.84 -14.60
N ILE A 75 8.50 -10.88 -13.70
CA ILE A 75 7.18 -10.27 -13.52
C ILE A 75 6.72 -9.52 -14.78
N THR A 76 7.64 -8.98 -15.57
CA THR A 76 7.36 -8.32 -16.86
C THR A 76 6.71 -9.25 -17.86
N ARG A 77 7.12 -10.52 -17.91
CA ARG A 77 6.49 -11.54 -18.77
C ARG A 77 5.01 -11.73 -18.40
N LEU A 78 4.70 -11.73 -17.11
CA LEU A 78 3.31 -11.84 -16.65
C LEU A 78 2.51 -10.54 -16.83
N TRP A 79 3.17 -9.38 -16.80
CA TRP A 79 2.52 -8.11 -17.12
C TRP A 79 2.06 -8.00 -18.57
N GLN A 80 2.80 -8.64 -19.48
CA GLN A 80 2.49 -8.71 -20.92
C GLN A 80 1.38 -9.73 -21.23
N ALA A 81 1.08 -10.65 -20.30
CA ALA A 81 -0.02 -11.60 -20.47
C ALA A 81 -1.37 -10.88 -20.64
N ARG A 82 -2.21 -11.43 -21.53
CA ARG A 82 -3.50 -10.82 -21.90
C ARG A 82 -4.39 -10.66 -20.66
N ARG A 83 -4.85 -9.44 -20.42
CA ARG A 83 -5.77 -9.12 -19.34
C ARG A 83 -7.21 -9.31 -19.80
N VAL A 84 -8.03 -9.86 -18.93
CA VAL A 84 -9.49 -9.92 -19.14
C VAL A 84 -10.05 -8.55 -18.76
N GLN A 85 -10.47 -7.79 -19.76
CA GLN A 85 -11.11 -6.49 -19.54
C GLN A 85 -12.57 -6.68 -19.12
N SER A 86 -13.12 -5.70 -18.41
CA SER A 86 -14.56 -5.72 -18.11
C SER A 86 -15.35 -5.67 -19.42
N PRO A 87 -16.36 -6.54 -19.61
CA PRO A 87 -17.19 -6.52 -20.81
C PRO A 87 -18.22 -5.38 -20.80
N MET A 88 -18.38 -4.68 -19.68
CA MET A 88 -19.44 -3.67 -19.52
C MET A 88 -18.95 -2.26 -19.91
N PRO A 89 -19.72 -1.52 -20.73
CA PRO A 89 -19.46 -0.10 -20.96
C PRO A 89 -19.58 0.68 -19.64
N CYS A 90 -18.66 1.63 -19.42
CA CYS A 90 -18.66 2.45 -18.21
C CYS A 90 -18.46 3.94 -18.53
N CYS A 91 -19.24 4.80 -17.90
CA CYS A 91 -19.02 6.24 -17.93
C CYS A 91 -18.10 6.65 -16.78
N ARG A 92 -16.92 7.18 -17.09
CA ARG A 92 -15.93 7.59 -16.10
C ARG A 92 -16.17 9.03 -15.68
N MET A 93 -16.63 9.23 -14.45
CA MET A 93 -16.76 10.56 -13.85
C MET A 93 -15.66 10.77 -12.81
N VAL A 94 -15.01 11.94 -12.86
CA VAL A 94 -14.01 12.35 -11.87
C VAL A 94 -14.45 13.67 -11.26
N LEU A 95 -14.65 13.66 -9.95
CA LEU A 95 -14.90 14.85 -9.15
C LEU A 95 -13.59 15.21 -8.46
N ALA A 96 -12.96 16.30 -8.89
CA ALA A 96 -11.71 16.78 -8.33
C ALA A 96 -11.89 18.19 -7.75
N VAL A 97 -11.34 18.43 -6.57
CA VAL A 97 -11.22 19.77 -5.99
C VAL A 97 -9.90 20.35 -6.48
N THR A 98 -9.95 21.45 -7.23
CA THR A 98 -8.76 22.10 -7.80
C THR A 98 -8.04 22.97 -6.78
N ASP A 99 -8.76 23.59 -5.86
CA ASP A 99 -8.20 24.39 -4.77
C ASP A 99 -7.67 23.48 -3.65
N ARG A 100 -6.33 23.40 -3.57
CA ARG A 100 -5.63 22.62 -2.54
C ARG A 100 -5.84 23.16 -1.13
N ILE A 101 -5.98 24.47 -0.96
CA ILE A 101 -6.19 25.09 0.35
C ILE A 101 -7.59 24.75 0.84
N ALA A 102 -8.60 24.93 0.00
CA ALA A 102 -9.97 24.54 0.34
C ALA A 102 -10.10 23.03 0.63
N LEU A 103 -9.40 22.17 -0.12
CA LEU A 103 -9.36 20.73 0.14
C LEU A 103 -8.76 20.42 1.51
N ARG A 104 -7.60 21.01 1.83
CA ARG A 104 -6.95 20.84 3.14
C ARG A 104 -7.87 21.27 4.28
N ASN A 105 -8.50 22.44 4.17
CA ASN A 105 -9.44 22.94 5.19
C ASN A 105 -10.68 22.05 5.37
N ARG A 106 -11.13 21.34 4.31
CA ARG A 106 -12.19 20.33 4.42
C ARG A 106 -11.71 19.08 5.13
N ILE A 107 -10.49 18.61 4.83
CA ILE A 107 -9.88 17.45 5.50
C ILE A 107 -9.69 17.75 6.99
N GLU A 108 -9.20 18.94 7.34
CA GLU A 108 -9.02 19.36 8.74
C GLU A 108 -10.34 19.39 9.51
N ARG A 109 -11.39 20.00 8.95
CA ARG A 109 -12.71 20.01 9.59
C ARG A 109 -13.28 18.61 9.78
N ARG A 110 -13.13 17.73 8.77
CA ARG A 110 -13.56 16.34 8.88
C ARG A 110 -12.81 15.62 10.00
N LEU A 111 -11.51 15.85 10.13
CA LEU A 111 -10.71 15.28 11.22
C LEU A 111 -11.23 15.74 12.59
N SER A 112 -11.51 17.04 12.77
CA SER A 112 -12.11 17.55 14.01
C SER A 112 -13.42 16.85 14.35
N HIS A 113 -14.33 16.68 13.37
CA HIS A 113 -15.58 15.95 13.59
C HIS A 113 -15.36 14.48 13.94
N MET A 114 -14.44 13.78 13.28
CA MET A 114 -14.13 12.38 13.64
C MET A 114 -13.64 12.26 15.09
N LEU A 115 -12.83 13.21 15.56
CA LEU A 115 -12.37 13.23 16.94
C LEU A 115 -13.53 13.49 17.93
N GLU A 116 -14.44 14.42 17.60
CA GLU A 116 -15.65 14.68 18.38
C GLU A 116 -16.59 13.46 18.43
N GLU A 117 -16.63 12.66 17.37
CA GLU A 117 -17.43 11.42 17.26
C GLU A 117 -16.79 10.20 17.93
N GLY A 118 -15.63 10.36 18.60
CA GLY A 118 -15.00 9.31 19.39
C GLY A 118 -14.03 8.41 18.60
N TRP A 119 -13.37 8.97 17.58
CA TRP A 119 -12.38 8.22 16.78
C TRP A 119 -11.18 7.73 17.60
N ILE A 120 -10.80 8.44 18.68
CA ILE A 120 -9.72 8.00 19.57
C ILE A 120 -10.12 6.71 20.31
N GLU A 121 -11.34 6.68 20.83
CA GLU A 121 -11.93 5.56 21.55
C GLU A 121 -12.07 4.34 20.63
N GLU A 122 -12.43 4.57 19.36
CA GLU A 122 -12.43 3.52 18.33
C GLU A 122 -11.04 2.91 18.16
N VAL A 123 -10.00 3.73 17.98
CA VAL A 123 -8.62 3.23 17.82
C VAL A 123 -8.13 2.50 19.07
N GLN A 124 -8.42 3.02 20.26
CA GLN A 124 -8.12 2.33 21.52
C GLN A 124 -8.82 0.97 21.61
N ALA A 125 -10.07 0.86 21.15
CA ALA A 125 -10.78 -0.41 21.12
C ALA A 125 -10.12 -1.42 20.15
N LEU A 126 -9.63 -0.95 19.00
CA LEU A 126 -8.86 -1.78 18.06
C LEU A 126 -7.51 -2.20 18.65
N MET A 127 -6.83 -1.34 19.41
CA MET A 127 -5.56 -1.67 20.07
C MET A 127 -5.68 -2.76 21.13
N ARG A 128 -6.86 -2.93 21.74
CA ARG A 128 -7.14 -4.02 22.70
C ARG A 128 -7.30 -5.39 22.03
N ARG A 129 -7.43 -5.44 20.71
CA ARG A 129 -7.59 -6.70 19.97
C ARG A 129 -6.25 -7.34 19.68
N VAL A 130 -6.07 -8.57 20.15
CA VAL A 130 -4.83 -9.36 19.96
C VAL A 130 -4.59 -9.80 18.53
N ASP A 131 -5.62 -9.81 17.67
CA ASP A 131 -5.52 -10.20 16.27
C ASP A 131 -5.13 -9.04 15.34
N LEU A 132 -5.03 -7.82 15.86
CA LEU A 132 -4.68 -6.63 15.10
C LEU A 132 -3.23 -6.20 15.35
N SER A 133 -2.57 -5.76 14.28
CA SER A 133 -1.21 -5.22 14.34
C SER A 133 -0.99 -4.15 13.28
N GLU A 134 0.05 -3.33 13.46
CA GLU A 134 0.47 -2.29 12.49
C GLU A 134 0.79 -2.83 11.08
N ARG A 135 0.97 -4.15 10.94
CA ARG A 135 1.26 -4.79 9.65
C ARG A 135 -0.01 -4.94 8.80
N LEU A 136 -1.19 -4.93 9.40
CA LEU A 136 -2.44 -5.16 8.70
C LEU A 136 -2.88 -3.95 7.86
N PRO A 137 -3.39 -4.15 6.63
CA PRO A 137 -3.89 -3.06 5.78
C PRO A 137 -4.95 -2.18 6.44
N ALA A 138 -5.78 -2.76 7.32
CA ALA A 138 -6.80 -2.03 8.07
C ALA A 138 -6.17 -0.95 8.98
N ILE A 139 -5.15 -1.32 9.77
CA ILE A 139 -4.46 -0.38 10.68
C ILE A 139 -3.62 0.63 9.89
N ARG A 140 -3.06 0.23 8.75
CA ARG A 140 -2.28 1.11 7.85
C ARG A 140 -3.13 2.09 7.04
N SER A 141 -4.45 2.11 7.22
CA SER A 141 -5.30 3.09 6.58
C SER A 141 -4.98 4.52 7.06
N VAL A 142 -5.34 5.51 6.25
CA VAL A 142 -5.04 6.92 6.54
C VAL A 142 -5.64 7.29 7.90
N GLY A 143 -4.81 7.87 8.77
CA GLY A 143 -5.21 8.30 10.11
C GLY A 143 -5.03 7.24 11.20
N TYR A 144 -5.36 5.97 10.94
CA TYR A 144 -5.31 4.91 11.95
C TYR A 144 -3.90 4.60 12.42
N LEU A 145 -2.93 4.42 11.50
CA LEU A 145 -1.55 4.09 11.90
C LEU A 145 -0.86 5.23 12.67
N PRO A 146 -0.93 6.51 12.23
CA PRO A 146 -0.42 7.62 13.03
C PRO A 146 -1.04 7.69 14.43
N LEU A 147 -2.38 7.55 14.52
CA LEU A 147 -3.08 7.61 15.81
C LEU A 147 -2.77 6.40 16.70
N TRP A 148 -2.66 5.20 16.12
CA TRP A 148 -2.22 3.99 16.81
C TRP A 148 -0.83 4.18 17.43
N ARG A 149 0.12 4.73 16.67
CA ARG A 149 1.48 5.01 17.14
C ARG A 149 1.51 6.10 18.20
N HIS A 150 0.70 7.15 18.03
CA HIS A 150 0.50 8.19 19.03
C HIS A 150 0.08 7.61 20.37
N LEU A 151 -0.94 6.75 20.36
CA LEU A 151 -1.47 6.10 21.56
C LEU A 151 -0.49 5.08 22.15
N ALA A 152 0.31 4.39 21.33
CA ALA A 152 1.26 3.38 21.79
C ALA A 152 2.58 3.96 22.34
N SER A 153 3.09 5.03 21.74
CA SER A 153 4.46 5.54 21.97
C SER A 153 4.52 7.00 22.40
N GLY A 154 3.39 7.71 22.43
CA GLY A 154 3.32 9.10 22.88
C GLY A 154 3.94 10.11 21.91
N THR A 155 3.98 9.84 20.61
CA THR A 155 4.38 10.86 19.61
C THR A 155 3.54 12.13 19.78
N GLY A 156 3.99 13.29 19.31
CA GLY A 156 3.21 14.52 19.50
C GLY A 156 1.86 14.47 18.76
N TRP A 157 0.79 15.00 19.37
CA TRP A 157 -0.51 15.14 18.70
C TRP A 157 -0.39 15.95 17.39
N GLU A 158 0.45 16.98 17.39
CA GLU A 158 0.67 17.83 16.21
C GLU A 158 1.39 17.11 15.05
N GLU A 159 2.23 16.13 15.37
CA GLU A 159 2.85 15.26 14.37
C GLU A 159 1.81 14.28 13.79
N THR A 160 0.99 13.71 14.67
CA THR A 160 -0.10 12.81 14.31
C THR A 160 -1.09 13.51 13.38
N ARG A 161 -1.54 14.71 13.76
CA ARG A 161 -2.43 15.55 12.95
C ARG A 161 -1.86 15.85 11.57
N ARG A 162 -0.58 16.22 11.47
CA ARG A 162 0.11 16.45 10.19
C ARG A 162 0.21 15.21 9.32
N ALA A 163 0.22 14.02 9.90
CA ALA A 163 0.23 12.77 9.14
C ALA A 163 -1.17 12.36 8.63
N VAL A 164 -2.25 12.90 9.18
CA VAL A 164 -3.64 12.61 8.76
C VAL A 164 -4.16 13.60 7.71
N VAL A 165 -3.67 14.85 7.73
CA VAL A 165 -4.11 15.98 6.89
C VAL A 165 -3.16 16.20 5.70
#